data_AF-A0A2J4Q6Y7-F1
#
_entry.id   AF-A0A2J4Q6Y7-F1
#
_cell.length_a   1.000
_cell.length_b   1.000
_cell.length_c   1.000
_cell.angle_alpha   90.00
_cell.angle_beta   90.00
_cell.angle_gamma   90.00
#
_symmetry.space_group_name_H-M   'P 1'
#
loop_
_entity.id
_entity.type
_entity.pdbx_description
1 polymer ?
#
loop_
_entity_poly.entity_id
_entity_poly.type
_entity_poly.pdbx_seq_one_letter_code
_entity_poly.pdbx_strand_id
1 'polypeptide(L)' 'MGRVLINDTTLRDGEQSPGVAFRTSEKVAIAEALYAAGITAMEVGTPAMGDEEIARIQL' A
#
# COMPACT_ATOMS: atom_id res chain seq x y z
N MET A 1 24.15 -15.17 7.17
CA MET A 1 23.58 -13.99 6.48
C MET A 1 22.27 -13.63 7.15
N GLY A 2 22.07 -12.36 7.49
CA GLY A 2 20.80 -11.88 8.06
C GLY A 2 19.70 -11.84 6.99
N ARG A 3 18.44 -12.00 7.41
CA ARG A 3 17.28 -11.86 6.52
C ARG A 3 17.08 -10.38 6.19
N VAL A 4 17.06 -10.03 4.91
CA VAL A 4 16.70 -8.68 4.45
C VAL A 4 15.17 -8.55 4.47
N LEU A 5 14.67 -7.48 5.09
CA LEU A 5 13.26 -7.11 5.03
C LEU A 5 13.10 -6.01 3.98
N ILE A 6 12.17 -6.20 3.05
CA ILE A 6 11.76 -5.17 2.09
C ILE A 6 10.46 -4.57 2.60
N ASN A 7 10.46 -3.25 2.80
CA ASN A 7 9.27 -2.46 3.10
C ASN A 7 8.88 -1.70 1.83
N ASP A 8 7.75 -2.07 1.23
CA ASP A 8 7.28 -1.48 -0.02
C ASP A 8 6.33 -0.29 0.26
N THR A 9 6.52 0.83 -0.44
CA THR A 9 5.75 2.06 -0.24
C THR A 9 4.79 2.36 -1.40
N THR A 10 4.59 1.43 -2.35
CA THR A 10 3.81 1.66 -3.58
C THR A 10 2.39 2.14 -3.28
N LEU A 11 1.73 1.56 -2.29
CA LEU A 11 0.34 1.90 -1.96
C LEU A 11 0.19 3.27 -1.28
N ARG A 12 1.22 3.77 -0.58
CA ARG A 12 1.22 5.09 0.05
C ARG A 12 1.81 6.16 -0.88
N ASP A 13 3.09 6.02 -1.24
CA ASP A 13 3.83 7.04 -2.00
C ASP A 13 3.39 7.07 -3.47
N GLY A 14 3.04 5.90 -4.02
CA GLY A 14 2.52 5.80 -5.38
C GLY A 14 1.22 6.58 -5.52
N GLU A 15 0.29 6.45 -4.57
CA GLU A 15 -0.97 7.21 -4.59
C GLU A 15 -0.76 8.72 -4.36
N GLN A 16 0.26 9.12 -3.62
CA GLN A 16 0.60 10.53 -3.40
C GLN A 16 1.34 11.17 -4.59
N SER A 17 1.69 10.39 -5.61
CA SER A 17 2.36 10.89 -6.80
C SER A 17 1.39 11.71 -7.68
N PRO A 18 1.84 12.84 -8.27
CA PRO A 18 0.97 13.69 -9.09
C PRO A 18 0.27 12.91 -10.22
N GLY A 19 -1.06 12.99 -10.27
CA GLY A 19 -1.86 12.32 -11.30
C GLY A 19 -2.13 10.84 -11.04
N VAL A 20 -1.72 10.30 -9.89
CA VAL A 20 -2.05 8.95 -9.45
C VAL A 20 -3.14 9.01 -8.40
N ALA A 21 -4.14 8.15 -8.52
CA ALA A 21 -5.17 7.93 -7.51
C ALA A 21 -5.65 6.49 -7.64
N PHE A 22 -5.48 5.68 -6.59
CA PHE A 22 -5.92 4.30 -6.63
C PHE A 22 -7.34 4.18 -6.09
N ARG A 23 -8.17 3.40 -6.78
CA ARG A 23 -9.41 2.89 -6.21
C ARG A 23 -9.07 1.82 -5.18
N THR A 24 -9.97 1.60 -4.22
CA THR A 24 -9.81 0.54 -3.23
C THR A 24 -9.52 -0.83 -3.85
N SER A 25 -10.21 -1.19 -4.94
CA SER A 25 -9.97 -2.46 -5.65
C SER A 25 -8.58 -2.54 -6.29
N GLU A 26 -8.03 -1.41 -6.75
CA GLU A 26 -6.68 -1.34 -7.28
C GLU A 26 -5.65 -1.47 -6.15
N LYS A 27 -5.88 -0.83 -5.00
CA LYS A 27 -5.04 -0.99 -3.80
C LYS A 27 -4.97 -2.46 -3.36
N VAL A 28 -6.11 -3.16 -3.30
CA VAL A 28 -6.15 -4.61 -2.97
C VAL A 28 -5.38 -5.44 -3.99
N ALA A 29 -5.61 -5.24 -5.29
CA ALA A 29 -4.91 -5.99 -6.34
C ALA A 29 -3.39 -5.78 -6.31
N ILE A 30 -2.93 -4.55 -6.03
CA ILE A 30 -1.49 -4.25 -5.87
C ILE A 30 -0.95 -4.94 -4.61
N ALA A 31 -1.65 -4.89 -3.49
CA ALA A 31 -1.24 -5.56 -2.25
C ALA A 31 -1.11 -7.09 -2.43
N GLU A 32 -2.07 -7.72 -3.11
CA GLU A 32 -2.03 -9.14 -3.44
C GLU A 32 -0.84 -9.49 -4.35
N ALA A 33 -0.56 -8.64 -5.35
CA ALA A 33 0.58 -8.83 -6.24
C ALA A 33 1.93 -8.69 -5.51
N LEU A 34 2.07 -7.70 -4.63
CA LEU A 34 3.26 -7.51 -3.78
C LEU A 34 3.46 -8.71 -2.84
N TYR A 35 2.38 -9.18 -2.21
CA TYR A 35 2.41 -10.37 -1.37
C TYR A 35 2.85 -11.62 -2.14
N ALA A 36 2.28 -11.84 -3.34
CA ALA A 36 2.67 -12.94 -4.22
C ALA A 36 4.14 -12.86 -4.69
N ALA A 37 4.71 -11.65 -4.78
CA ALA A 37 6.12 -11.42 -5.05
C ALA A 37 7.04 -11.61 -3.82
N GLY A 38 6.49 -11.97 -2.66
CA GLY A 38 7.24 -12.23 -1.42
C GLY A 38 7.47 -10.99 -0.55
N ILE A 39 6.81 -9.86 -0.85
CA ILE A 39 6.84 -8.66 0.00
C ILE A 39 5.85 -8.84 1.14
N THR A 40 6.35 -8.82 2.37
CA THR A 40 5.52 -9.05 3.58
C THR A 40 5.38 -7.81 4.46
N ALA A 41 6.01 -6.69 4.10
CA ALA A 41 5.87 -5.40 4.77
C ALA A 41 5.54 -4.33 3.72
N MET A 42 4.42 -3.64 3.91
CA MET A 42 3.86 -2.69 2.95
C MET A 42 3.28 -1.49 3.69
N GLU A 43 3.42 -0.30 3.12
CA GLU A 43 2.76 0.92 3.58
C GLU A 43 1.51 1.19 2.75
N VAL A 44 0.34 0.98 3.36
CA VAL A 44 -0.94 0.86 2.63
C VAL A 44 -1.73 2.16 2.48
N GLY A 45 -1.29 3.25 3.11
CA GLY A 45 -1.98 4.55 3.03
C GLY A 45 -1.55 5.55 4.10
N THR A 46 -2.30 6.65 4.22
CA THR A 46 -1.98 7.77 5.13
C THR A 46 -3.16 8.10 6.05
N PRO A 47 -3.22 7.55 7.29
CA PRO A 47 -4.34 7.74 8.21
C PRO A 47 -4.70 9.21 8.48
N ALA A 48 -3.73 10.11 8.41
CA ALA A 48 -3.92 11.54 8.59
C ALA A 48 -4.80 12.20 7.50
N MET A 49 -5.09 11.52 6.39
CA MET A 49 -5.98 12.01 5.33
C MET A 49 -7.47 11.89 5.69
N GLY A 50 -7.80 11.22 6.80
CA GLY A 50 -9.15 11.17 7.36
C GLY A 50 -9.79 9.80 7.35
N ASP A 51 -11.03 9.74 7.86
CA ASP A 51 -11.74 8.49 8.15
C ASP A 51 -11.96 7.61 6.91
N GLU A 52 -12.15 8.20 5.73
CA GLU A 52 -12.31 7.44 4.49
C GLU A 52 -11.02 6.67 4.13
N GLU A 53 -9.86 7.30 4.28
CA GLU A 53 -8.58 6.63 4.02
C GLU A 53 -8.30 5.54 5.06
N ILE A 54 -8.63 5.80 6.33
CA ILE A 54 -8.54 4.80 7.41
C ILE A 54 -9.41 3.57 7.09
N ALA A 55 -10.65 3.78 6.65
CA ALA A 55 -11.56 2.70 6.30
C ALA A 55 -11.02 1.85 5.13
N ARG A 56 -10.33 2.46 4.16
CA ARG A 56 -9.77 1.76 3.00
C ARG A 56 -8.56 0.88 3.35
N ILE A 57 -7.76 1.27 4.34
CA ILE A 57 -6.55 0.53 4.74
C ILE A 57 -6.82 -0.58 5.78
N GLN A 58 -8.03 -0.66 6.33
CA GLN A 58 -8.44 -1.64 7.33
C GLN A 58 -9.19 -2.85 6.75
N LEU A 59 -9.37 -2.90 5.43
CA LEU A 59 -9.99 -4.01 4.70
C LEU A 59 -9.14 -5.27 4.75
#